data_AF-A0A4Y2W442-F1
#
_entry.id   AF-A0A4Y2W442-F1
#
_cell.length_a   1.000
_cell.length_b   1.000
_cell.length_c   1.000
_cell.angle_alpha   90.00
_cell.angle_beta   90.00
_cell.angle_gamma   90.00
#
_symmetry.space_group_name_H-M   'P 1'
#
loop_
_entity.id
_entity.type
_entity.pdbx_description
1 polymer ?
#
loop_
_entity_poly.entity_id
_entity_poly.type
_entity_poly.pdbx_seq_one_letter_code
_entity_poly.pdbx_strand_id
1 'polypeptide(L)'
;MSLPRQTLLLQVFWIYLIKSKNPPEATAFLRLIWNSVPDSLLSLREIKEVFKEGVSSAETTDVYNFYSEAVGEFHPDVAPRKLQHYSRTAIRRRLNQNGHWLPDGIKETGLPKKLQSYLNLEE
;
A
#
# COMPACT_ATOMS: atom_id res chain seq x y z
N MET A 1 5.28 -14.54 11.29
CA MET A 1 4.59 -13.49 10.51
C MET A 1 3.08 -13.74 10.57
N SER A 2 2.25 -12.71 10.70
CA SER A 2 0.78 -12.89 10.77
C SER A 2 0.19 -13.18 9.38
N LEU A 3 -0.99 -13.81 9.34
CA LEU A 3 -1.70 -14.11 8.08
C LEU A 3 -1.96 -12.85 7.22
N PRO A 4 -2.45 -11.71 7.78
CA PRO A 4 -2.61 -10.48 7.00
C PRO A 4 -1.30 -9.99 6.37
N ARG A 5 -0.19 -10.10 7.11
CA ARG A 5 1.13 -9.66 6.65
C ARG A 5 1.65 -10.53 5.50
N GLN A 6 1.40 -11.84 5.56
CA GLN A 6 1.70 -12.77 4.47
C GLN A 6 0.86 -12.47 3.22
N THR A 7 -0.42 -12.14 3.38
CA THR A 7 -1.29 -11.76 2.26
C THR A 7 -0.77 -10.52 1.54
N LEU A 8 -0.34 -9.49 2.28
CA LEU A 8 0.24 -8.27 1.70
C LEU A 8 1.53 -8.55 0.92
N LEU A 9 2.40 -9.42 1.44
CA LEU A 9 3.62 -9.84 0.74
C LEU A 9 3.32 -10.60 -0.55
N LEU A 10 2.39 -11.56 -0.48
CA LEU A 10 1.96 -12.30 -1.65
C LEU A 10 1.35 -11.37 -2.71
N GLN A 11 0.60 -10.36 -2.28
CA GLN A 11 0.02 -9.36 -3.17
C GLN A 11 1.09 -8.53 -3.87
N VAL A 12 2.12 -8.05 -3.15
CA VAL A 12 3.27 -7.34 -3.75
C VAL A 12 3.95 -8.22 -4.79
N PHE A 13 4.22 -9.48 -4.46
CA PHE A 13 4.89 -10.41 -5.35
C PHE A 13 4.04 -10.75 -6.58
N TRP A 14 2.75 -10.97 -6.41
CA TRP A 14 1.83 -11.21 -7.52
C TRP A 14 1.79 -10.04 -8.51
N ILE A 15 1.68 -8.80 -7.99
CA ILE A 15 1.67 -7.60 -8.82
C ILE A 15 3.03 -7.44 -9.53
N TYR A 16 4.12 -7.74 -8.84
CA TYR A 16 5.46 -7.76 -9.44
C TYR A 16 5.57 -8.75 -10.60
N LEU A 17 5.04 -9.97 -10.48
CA LEU A 17 5.10 -10.98 -11.55
C LEU A 17 4.34 -10.54 -12.81
N ILE A 18 3.22 -9.83 -12.65
CA ILE A 18 2.41 -9.35 -13.78
C ILE A 18 2.83 -7.98 -14.30
N LYS A 19 3.79 -7.30 -13.63
CA LYS A 19 4.23 -5.93 -13.97
C LYS A 19 4.74 -5.79 -15.40
N SER A 20 5.33 -6.86 -15.94
CA SER A 20 5.90 -6.89 -17.30
C SER A 20 4.87 -6.58 -18.40
N LYS A 21 3.58 -6.83 -18.15
CA LYS A 21 2.51 -6.54 -19.12
C LYS A 21 2.17 -5.05 -19.18
N ASN A 22 2.17 -4.37 -18.04
CA ASN A 22 1.87 -2.93 -17.95
C ASN A 22 2.47 -2.34 -16.65
N PRO A 23 3.74 -1.89 -16.67
CA PRO A 23 4.43 -1.44 -15.46
C PRO A 23 3.76 -0.23 -14.77
N PRO A 24 3.33 0.83 -15.48
CA PRO A 24 2.65 1.97 -14.85
C PRO A 24 1.37 1.59 -14.10
N GLU A 25 0.55 0.72 -14.69
CA GLU A 25 -0.68 0.25 -14.06
C GLU A 25 -0.39 -0.62 -12.83
N ALA A 26 0.61 -1.50 -12.89
CA ALA A 26 1.02 -2.32 -11.75
C ALA A 26 1.47 -1.45 -10.56
N THR A 27 2.27 -0.41 -10.83
CA THR A 27 2.71 0.56 -9.81
C THR A 27 1.51 1.33 -9.23
N ALA A 28 0.61 1.82 -10.08
CA ALA A 28 -0.57 2.55 -9.64
C ALA A 28 -1.51 1.68 -8.79
N PHE A 29 -1.72 0.44 -9.20
CA PHE A 29 -2.54 -0.54 -8.48
C PHE A 29 -1.94 -0.85 -7.11
N LEU A 30 -0.63 -1.11 -7.05
CA LEU A 30 0.07 -1.35 -5.79
C LEU A 30 -0.04 -0.14 -4.86
N ARG A 31 0.19 1.07 -5.38
CA ARG A 31 0.03 2.32 -4.62
C ARG A 31 -1.38 2.46 -4.04
N LEU A 32 -2.41 2.19 -4.84
CA LEU A 32 -3.81 2.30 -4.43
C LEU A 32 -4.13 1.38 -3.23
N ILE A 33 -3.72 0.11 -3.34
CA ILE A 33 -3.88 -0.89 -2.27
C ILE A 33 -3.18 -0.42 -0.99
N TRP A 34 -1.90 -0.07 -1.10
CA TRP A 34 -1.08 0.29 0.07
C TRP A 34 -1.49 1.62 0.70
N ASN A 35 -2.13 2.52 -0.07
CA ASN A 35 -2.73 3.73 0.46
C ASN A 35 -4.07 3.50 1.18
N SER A 36 -4.69 2.31 1.01
CA SER A 36 -6.00 1.95 1.56
C SER A 36 -5.96 1.13 2.85
N VAL A 37 -4.82 0.52 3.20
CA VAL A 37 -4.65 -0.34 4.38
C VAL A 37 -3.86 0.37 5.48
N PRO A 38 -4.12 0.12 6.77
CA PRO A 38 -3.39 0.76 7.87
C PRO A 38 -2.03 0.09 8.19
N ASP A 39 -1.69 -1.01 7.51
CA ASP A 39 -0.50 -1.79 7.79
C ASP A 39 0.80 -0.98 7.64
N SER A 40 1.81 -1.33 8.44
CA SER A 40 3.15 -0.75 8.35
C SER A 40 3.80 -1.07 7.01
N LEU A 41 4.81 -0.30 6.60
CA LEU A 41 5.56 -0.62 5.38
C LEU A 41 6.33 -1.93 5.53
N LEU A 42 6.48 -2.67 4.42
CA LEU A 42 7.33 -3.86 4.38
C LEU A 42 8.80 -3.42 4.36
N SER A 43 9.60 -4.06 5.20
CA SER A 43 11.05 -3.88 5.15
C SER A 43 11.69 -4.81 4.12
N LEU A 44 12.86 -4.42 3.62
CA LEU A 44 13.68 -5.30 2.77
C LEU A 44 14.00 -6.62 3.47
N ARG A 45 14.20 -6.59 4.80
CA ARG A 45 14.47 -7.77 5.61
C ARG A 45 13.29 -8.75 5.60
N GLU A 46 12.06 -8.26 5.82
CA GLU A 46 10.85 -9.11 5.77
C GLU A 46 10.70 -9.80 4.40
N ILE A 47 10.91 -9.05 3.31
CA ILE A 47 10.82 -9.57 1.95
C ILE A 47 11.91 -10.63 1.72
N LYS A 48 13.16 -10.36 2.12
CA LYS A 48 14.27 -11.32 2.02
C LYS A 48 14.06 -12.59 2.82
N GLU A 49 13.52 -12.49 4.04
CA GLU A 49 13.27 -13.65 4.88
C GLU A 49 12.18 -14.55 4.28
N VAL A 50 11.13 -13.97 3.69
CA VAL A 50 10.02 -14.74 3.11
C VAL A 50 10.37 -15.38 1.77
N PHE A 51 11.13 -14.68 0.93
CA PHE A 51 11.52 -15.17 -0.39
C PHE A 51 12.90 -15.84 -0.41
N LYS A 52 13.48 -16.11 0.77
CA LYS A 52 14.80 -16.72 0.92
C LYS A 52 14.94 -18.02 0.14
N GLU A 53 13.88 -18.82 0.10
CA GLU A 53 13.81 -20.07 -0.63
C GLU A 53 12.93 -19.88 -1.86
N GLY A 54 13.53 -19.93 -3.05
CA GLY A 54 12.82 -19.90 -4.34
C GLY A 54 12.98 -18.63 -5.17
N VAL A 55 13.48 -17.53 -4.58
CA VAL A 55 13.73 -16.26 -5.31
C VAL A 55 15.18 -15.85 -5.13
N SER A 56 15.82 -15.39 -6.21
CA SER A 56 17.21 -14.92 -6.12
C SER A 56 17.31 -13.64 -5.27
N SER A 57 18.48 -13.39 -4.66
CA SER A 57 18.70 -12.14 -3.92
C SER A 57 18.57 -10.90 -4.81
N ALA A 58 18.89 -11.01 -6.10
CA ALA A 58 18.74 -9.93 -7.07
C ALA A 58 17.26 -9.62 -7.32
N GLU A 59 16.46 -10.65 -7.58
CA GLU A 59 15.02 -10.53 -7.80
C GLU A 59 14.29 -10.03 -6.56
N THR A 60 14.66 -10.51 -5.38
CA THR A 60 14.11 -10.01 -4.09
C THR A 60 14.36 -8.51 -3.92
N THR A 61 15.54 -8.03 -4.35
CA THR A 61 15.88 -6.61 -4.30
C THR A 61 15.05 -5.82 -5.33
N ASP A 62 14.82 -6.38 -6.53
CA ASP A 62 13.96 -5.76 -7.54
C ASP A 62 12.49 -5.67 -7.08
N VAL A 63 11.97 -6.70 -6.41
CA VAL A 63 10.64 -6.69 -5.77
C VAL A 63 10.54 -5.55 -4.76
N TYR A 64 11.54 -5.41 -3.89
CA TYR A 64 11.55 -4.34 -2.88
C TYR A 64 11.65 -2.95 -3.52
N ASN A 65 12.47 -2.78 -4.56
CA ASN A 65 12.60 -1.50 -5.27
C ASN A 65 11.27 -1.11 -5.92
N PHE A 66 10.64 -2.05 -6.63
CA PHE A 66 9.32 -1.87 -7.23
C PHE A 66 8.27 -1.46 -6.18
N TYR A 67 8.24 -2.17 -5.05
CA TYR A 67 7.36 -1.84 -3.94
C TYR A 67 7.60 -0.43 -3.39
N SER A 68 8.87 -0.11 -3.09
CA SER A 68 9.26 1.16 -2.47
C SER A 68 8.96 2.35 -3.37
N GLU A 69 9.18 2.20 -4.68
CA GLU A 69 8.82 3.20 -5.68
C GLU A 69 7.30 3.42 -5.75
N ALA A 70 6.51 2.35 -5.68
CA ALA A 70 5.05 2.46 -5.70
C ALA A 70 4.50 3.18 -4.47
N VAL A 71 5.01 2.87 -3.27
CA VAL A 71 4.53 3.45 -2.01
C VAL A 71 5.16 4.82 -1.69
N GLY A 72 6.19 5.23 -2.43
CA GLY A 72 6.83 6.54 -2.31
C GLY A 72 7.71 6.70 -1.06
N GLU A 73 8.07 5.62 -0.38
CA GLU A 73 8.88 5.63 0.83
C GLU A 73 9.87 4.46 0.83
N PHE A 74 11.14 4.74 1.12
CA PHE A 74 12.20 3.74 1.29
C PHE A 74 12.54 3.60 2.77
N HIS A 75 12.38 2.41 3.36
CA HIS A 75 12.73 2.15 4.76
C HIS A 75 13.51 0.84 4.91
N PRO A 76 14.73 0.88 5.47
CA PRO A 76 15.53 -0.33 5.67
C PRO A 76 14.89 -1.29 6.70
N ASP A 77 14.14 -0.74 7.66
CA ASP A 77 13.45 -1.44 8.72
C ASP A 77 11.93 -1.22 8.67
N VAL A 78 11.18 -2.02 9.42
CA VAL A 78 9.72 -1.89 9.51
C VAL A 78 9.37 -0.59 10.22
N ALA A 79 8.95 0.41 9.45
CA ALA A 79 8.55 1.70 9.97
C ALA A 79 7.01 1.80 10.10
N PRO A 80 6.48 2.37 11.19
CA PRO A 80 5.08 2.74 11.27
C PRO A 80 4.76 3.83 10.25
N ARG A 81 3.51 3.88 9.79
CA ARG A 81 3.07 4.89 8.84
C ARG A 81 2.96 6.25 9.55
N LYS A 82 3.02 7.34 8.78
CA LYS A 82 2.74 8.68 9.33
C LYS A 82 1.32 8.75 9.89
N LEU A 83 1.10 9.55 10.93
CA LEU A 83 -0.22 9.76 11.52
C LEU A 83 -1.29 10.11 10.48
N GLN A 84 -0.94 10.93 9.48
CA GLN A 84 -1.83 11.31 8.39
C GLN A 84 -2.41 10.09 7.64
N HIS A 85 -1.61 9.04 7.44
CA HIS A 85 -2.04 7.82 6.77
C HIS A 85 -2.97 6.96 7.66
N TYR A 86 -2.68 6.87 8.96
CA TYR A 86 -3.60 6.25 9.91
C TYR A 86 -4.94 6.98 9.98
N SER A 87 -4.91 8.33 9.99
CA SER A 87 -6.13 9.14 9.90
C SER A 87 -6.91 8.87 8.62
N ARG A 88 -6.23 8.77 7.46
CA ARG A 88 -6.85 8.46 6.17
C ARG A 88 -7.66 7.17 6.23
N THR A 89 -7.02 6.09 6.68
CA THR A 89 -7.61 4.74 6.71
C THR A 89 -8.72 4.66 7.76
N ALA A 90 -8.56 5.32 8.92
CA ALA A 90 -9.59 5.41 9.95
C ALA A 90 -10.83 6.15 9.46
N ILE A 91 -10.68 7.31 8.81
CA ILE A 91 -11.80 8.10 8.27
C ILE A 91 -12.56 7.29 7.21
N ARG A 92 -11.84 6.73 6.22
CA ARG A 92 -12.45 5.88 5.17
C ARG A 92 -13.22 4.71 5.76
N ARG A 93 -12.66 4.03 6.76
CA ARG A 93 -13.32 2.92 7.46
C ARG A 93 -14.58 3.39 8.18
N ARG A 94 -14.53 4.53 8.88
CA ARG A 94 -15.69 5.08 9.60
C ARG A 94 -16.82 5.50 8.68
N LEU A 95 -16.51 6.14 7.55
CA LEU A 95 -17.51 6.47 6.52
C LEU A 95 -18.22 5.21 6.03
N ASN A 96 -17.46 4.18 5.64
CA ASN A 96 -18.03 2.91 5.19
C ASN A 96 -18.90 2.22 6.27
N GLN A 97 -18.44 2.21 7.53
CA GLN A 97 -19.20 1.63 8.65
C GLN A 97 -20.52 2.36 8.93
N ASN A 98 -20.59 3.64 8.61
CA ASN A 98 -21.77 4.47 8.80
C ASN A 98 -22.65 4.56 7.53
N GLY A 99 -22.39 3.74 6.51
CA GLY A 99 -23.19 3.69 5.28
C GLY A 99 -22.89 4.80 4.27
N HIS A 100 -21.84 5.58 4.48
CA HIS A 100 -21.40 6.60 3.52
C HIS A 100 -20.45 5.97 2.50
N TRP A 101 -20.95 5.69 1.29
CA TRP A 101 -20.18 5.10 0.20
C TRP A 101 -19.09 6.04 -0.30
N LEU A 102 -17.89 5.53 -0.53
CA LEU A 102 -16.78 6.31 -1.09
C LEU A 102 -16.88 6.32 -2.62
N PRO A 103 -16.64 7.46 -3.31
CA PRO A 103 -16.10 8.72 -2.78
C PRO A 103 -17.16 9.71 -2.26
N ASP A 104 -18.45 9.47 -2.43
CA ASP A 104 -19.50 10.46 -2.15
C ASP A 104 -19.58 10.84 -0.66
N GLY A 105 -19.40 9.88 0.23
CA GLY A 105 -19.28 10.10 1.67
C GLY A 105 -18.12 11.02 2.07
N ILE A 106 -17.05 11.09 1.27
CA ILE A 106 -15.95 12.05 1.51
C ILE A 106 -16.40 13.45 1.09
N LYS A 107 -17.14 13.60 -0.01
CA LYS A 107 -17.68 14.90 -0.45
C LYS A 107 -18.60 15.52 0.59
N GLU A 108 -19.38 14.68 1.29
CA GLU A 108 -20.30 15.08 2.36
C GLU A 108 -19.60 15.60 3.63
N THR A 109 -18.30 15.34 3.82
CA THR A 109 -17.57 15.75 5.03
C THR A 109 -17.34 17.26 5.15
N GLY A 110 -17.49 18.02 4.07
CA GLY A 110 -17.18 19.45 4.03
C GLY A 110 -15.67 19.79 4.14
N LEU A 111 -14.78 18.79 4.07
CA LEU A 111 -13.33 19.01 4.13
C LEU A 111 -12.81 19.78 2.90
N PRO A 112 -11.70 20.52 3.01
CA PRO A 112 -11.02 21.13 1.87
C PRO A 112 -10.71 20.12 0.75
N LYS A 113 -10.80 20.54 -0.51
CA LYS A 113 -10.59 19.67 -1.70
C LYS A 113 -9.31 18.83 -1.64
N LYS A 114 -8.21 19.42 -1.18
CA LYS A 114 -6.93 18.71 -1.00
C LYS A 114 -7.05 17.51 -0.05
N LEU A 115 -7.75 17.67 1.07
CA LEU A 115 -7.97 16.56 2.00
C LEU A 115 -8.94 15.53 1.42
N GLN A 116 -9.92 15.95 0.62
CA GLN A 116 -10.80 15.02 -0.08
C GLN A 116 -10.02 14.17 -1.09
N SER A 117 -9.18 14.77 -1.94
CA SER A 117 -8.32 14.04 -2.89
C SER A 117 -7.36 13.09 -2.17
N TYR A 118 -6.74 13.53 -1.08
CA TYR A 118 -5.93 12.67 -0.21
C TYR A 118 -6.72 11.48 0.36
N LEU A 119 -7.98 11.68 0.77
CA LEU A 119 -8.87 10.62 1.28
C LEU A 119 -9.37 9.70 0.16
N ASN A 120 -9.53 10.20 -1.07
CA ASN A 120 -9.93 9.44 -2.25
C ASN A 120 -8.80 8.61 -2.87
N LEU A 121 -7.57 8.72 -2.33
CA LEU A 121 -6.38 8.03 -2.85
C LEU A 121 -5.92 8.57 -4.23
N GLU A 122 -6.24 9.83 -4.53
CA GLU A 122 -5.87 10.52 -5.77
C GLU A 122 -4.48 11.17 -5.70
N GLU A 123 -3.95 11.36 -4.49
CA GLU A 123 -2.64 11.98 -4.18
C GLU A 123 -1.61 10.95 -3.70
#